data_AF-A0A0Q3J009-F1
#
_entry.id   AF-A0A0Q3J009-F1
#
_cell.length_a   1.000
_cell.length_b   1.000
_cell.length_c   1.000
_cell.angle_alpha   90.00
_cell.angle_beta   90.00
_cell.angle_gamma   90.00
#
_symmetry.space_group_name_H-M   'P 1'
#
loop_
_entity.id
_entity.type
_entity.pdbx_description
1 polymer ?
#
loop_
_entity_poly.entity_id
_entity_poly.type
_entity_poly.pdbx_seq_one_letter_code
_entity_poly.pdbx_strand_id
1 'polypeptide(L)'
;MPAAGSKGAPKNPSELKDDTSSSREEKQIVLRALSSSPFKDYRVWWSLSDSKYAGTAVFVKKMFEPKKVSFNLDRTSSKHESDGRVIIVEFESLLLLNTYAPNNGWKEEENSFQRRRKWDKRMFEFVQQVDKPFIWCGDLNVSHEEIDVSHPDFFSSAKLNGYIPPNKEDCGQPGFTLAERQRFGNILSQGKLVDAYRHLHKEKDMECGFSWSGNPIGKYRGKRMRIDYFIVSERLKDRLVSCEIHGHGIELEGFYGSDHCPVSLELSKDAAEAPGSQNSS
;
A
#
# COMPACT_ATOMS: atom_id res chain seq x y z
N MET A 1 -12.21 -8.20 -2.24
CA MET A 1 -12.52 -7.69 -3.59
C MET A 1 -12.81 -8.88 -4.51
N PRO A 2 -13.76 -8.78 -5.46
CA PRO A 2 -14.02 -9.87 -6.40
C PRO A 2 -12.79 -10.17 -7.25
N ALA A 3 -12.59 -11.44 -7.62
CA ALA A 3 -11.57 -11.83 -8.60
C ALA A 3 -11.97 -11.33 -10.01
N ALA A 4 -11.02 -11.34 -10.94
CA ALA A 4 -11.29 -11.10 -12.35
C ALA A 4 -12.02 -12.32 -12.97
N GLY A 5 -13.26 -12.12 -13.43
CA GLY A 5 -14.00 -13.06 -14.29
C GLY A 5 -14.23 -14.49 -13.77
N SER A 6 -14.70 -15.37 -14.67
CA SER A 6 -14.98 -16.80 -14.41
C SER A 6 -13.78 -17.70 -14.74
N LYS A 7 -13.75 -18.94 -14.22
CA LYS A 7 -12.71 -19.92 -14.57
C LYS A 7 -12.87 -20.34 -16.05
N GLY A 8 -11.83 -20.14 -16.86
CA GLY A 8 -11.76 -20.64 -18.24
C GLY A 8 -12.15 -19.66 -19.35
N ALA A 9 -12.62 -18.45 -19.00
CA ALA A 9 -12.89 -17.38 -19.96
C ALA A 9 -11.77 -16.32 -19.96
N PRO A 10 -11.64 -15.49 -21.03
CA PRO A 10 -10.80 -14.31 -21.00
C PRO A 10 -11.19 -13.41 -19.82
N LYS A 11 -10.25 -13.12 -18.93
CA LYS A 11 -10.49 -12.29 -17.76
C LYS A 11 -10.26 -10.82 -18.13
N ASN A 12 -11.19 -9.95 -17.72
CA ASN A 12 -10.96 -8.51 -17.70
C ASN A 12 -10.74 -8.07 -16.24
N PRO A 13 -9.48 -7.84 -15.82
CA PRO A 13 -9.19 -7.44 -14.45
C PRO A 13 -9.64 -6.03 -14.07
N SER A 14 -10.19 -5.28 -15.02
CA SER A 14 -10.86 -3.99 -14.78
C SER A 14 -12.37 -4.14 -14.49
N GLU A 15 -12.92 -5.35 -14.53
CA GLU A 15 -14.36 -5.61 -14.35
C GLU A 15 -14.64 -6.58 -13.20
N LEU A 16 -15.63 -6.23 -12.39
CA LEU A 16 -16.13 -7.10 -11.32
C LEU A 16 -16.84 -8.32 -11.90
N LYS A 17 -16.47 -9.49 -11.37
CA LYS A 17 -17.05 -10.79 -11.65
C LYS A 17 -18.56 -10.85 -11.33
N ASP A 18 -19.32 -11.53 -12.18
CA ASP A 18 -20.78 -11.68 -12.09
C ASP A 18 -21.31 -13.01 -12.67
N ASP A 19 -20.48 -14.04 -12.68
CA ASP A 19 -20.78 -15.37 -13.19
C ASP A 19 -21.65 -16.25 -12.25
N THR A 20 -21.83 -15.84 -11.00
CA THR A 20 -22.64 -16.55 -9.99
C THR A 20 -23.71 -15.63 -9.44
N SER A 21 -24.73 -16.18 -8.78
CA SER A 21 -25.76 -15.35 -8.14
C SER A 21 -25.17 -14.47 -7.02
N SER A 22 -24.25 -15.03 -6.21
CA SER A 22 -23.56 -14.28 -5.15
C SER A 22 -22.66 -13.17 -5.73
N SER A 23 -21.84 -13.46 -6.75
CA SER A 23 -21.00 -12.43 -7.38
C SER A 23 -21.82 -11.34 -8.09
N ARG A 24 -22.99 -11.68 -8.66
CA ARG A 24 -23.94 -10.68 -9.19
C ARG A 24 -24.47 -9.76 -8.10
N GLU A 25 -24.89 -10.33 -6.97
CA GLU A 25 -25.39 -9.55 -5.84
C GLU A 25 -24.33 -8.61 -5.27
N GLU A 26 -23.11 -9.12 -5.03
CA GLU A 26 -21.97 -8.32 -4.60
C GLU A 26 -21.66 -7.18 -5.58
N LYS A 27 -21.62 -7.47 -6.89
CA LYS A 27 -21.42 -6.46 -7.94
C LYS A 27 -22.51 -5.40 -7.90
N GLN A 28 -23.78 -5.77 -7.74
CA GLN A 28 -24.88 -4.80 -7.67
C GLN A 28 -24.78 -3.89 -6.43
N ILE A 29 -24.41 -4.45 -5.27
CA ILE A 29 -24.17 -3.66 -4.05
C ILE A 29 -23.07 -2.63 -4.29
N VAL A 30 -21.93 -3.05 -4.87
CA VAL A 30 -20.80 -2.16 -5.17
C VAL A 30 -21.23 -1.09 -6.17
N LEU A 31 -21.86 -1.44 -7.28
CA LEU A 31 -22.30 -0.48 -8.30
C LEU A 31 -23.31 0.54 -7.75
N ARG A 32 -24.22 0.10 -6.87
CA ARG A 32 -25.16 1.01 -6.18
C ARG A 32 -24.43 2.01 -5.27
N ALA A 33 -23.45 1.54 -4.50
CA ALA A 33 -22.63 2.41 -3.66
C ALA A 33 -21.86 3.44 -4.52
N LEU A 34 -21.25 2.99 -5.62
CA LEU A 34 -20.53 3.85 -6.56
C LEU A 34 -21.42 4.88 -7.27
N SER A 35 -22.69 4.55 -7.47
CA SER A 35 -23.66 5.46 -8.10
C SER A 35 -24.21 6.51 -7.12
N SER A 36 -23.90 6.40 -5.84
CA SER A 36 -24.40 7.26 -4.77
C SER A 36 -23.34 8.29 -4.33
N SER A 37 -23.77 9.40 -3.75
CA SER A 37 -22.85 10.39 -3.15
C SER A 37 -22.11 9.79 -1.95
N PRO A 38 -20.79 10.05 -1.75
CA PRO A 38 -19.93 10.90 -2.57
C PRO A 38 -19.28 10.18 -3.75
N PHE A 39 -19.39 8.85 -3.84
CA PHE A 39 -18.65 8.03 -4.82
C PHE A 39 -19.04 8.28 -6.28
N LYS A 40 -20.25 8.77 -6.54
CA LYS A 40 -20.69 9.18 -7.88
C LYS A 40 -19.79 10.23 -8.51
N ASP A 41 -19.06 10.99 -7.70
CA ASP A 41 -18.14 12.05 -8.14
C ASP A 41 -16.71 11.54 -8.34
N TYR A 42 -16.48 10.22 -8.28
CA TYR A 42 -15.19 9.58 -8.50
C TYR A 42 -15.19 8.73 -9.77
N ARG A 43 -14.01 8.65 -10.40
CA ARG A 43 -13.64 7.60 -11.34
C ARG A 43 -12.93 6.50 -10.55
N VAL A 44 -13.22 5.24 -10.87
CA VAL A 44 -12.63 4.10 -10.16
C VAL A 44 -11.94 3.20 -11.15
N TRP A 45 -10.71 2.82 -10.82
CA TRP A 45 -9.98 1.75 -11.50
C TRP A 45 -9.75 0.62 -10.52
N TRP A 46 -9.91 -0.60 -11.02
CA TRP A 46 -9.71 -1.83 -10.29
C TRP A 46 -8.53 -2.55 -10.92
N SER A 47 -7.68 -3.12 -10.08
CA SER A 47 -6.72 -4.12 -10.48
C SER A 47 -7.07 -5.39 -9.76
N LEU A 48 -7.84 -6.27 -10.39
CA LEU A 48 -8.36 -7.47 -9.74
C LEU A 48 -7.42 -8.67 -9.97
N SER A 49 -7.26 -9.49 -8.94
CA SER A 49 -6.50 -10.74 -9.07
C SER A 49 -7.30 -11.78 -9.84
N ASP A 50 -6.59 -12.65 -10.53
CA ASP A 50 -7.12 -13.86 -11.14
C ASP A 50 -7.65 -14.88 -10.12
N SER A 51 -7.26 -14.70 -8.85
CA SER A 51 -7.66 -15.50 -7.70
C SER A 51 -8.56 -14.69 -6.75
N LYS A 52 -9.13 -15.33 -5.72
CA LYS A 52 -9.91 -14.63 -4.68
C LYS A 52 -9.03 -13.81 -3.70
N TYR A 53 -7.71 -13.84 -3.86
CA TYR A 53 -6.75 -13.17 -2.99
C TYR A 53 -6.15 -11.95 -3.69
N ALA A 54 -5.90 -10.88 -2.93
CA ALA A 54 -5.45 -9.58 -3.43
C ALA A 54 -6.50 -8.82 -4.24
N GLY A 55 -6.05 -8.00 -5.18
CA GLY A 55 -6.85 -6.99 -5.84
C GLY A 55 -6.86 -5.66 -5.10
N THR A 56 -6.78 -4.56 -5.85
CA THR A 56 -6.82 -3.20 -5.32
C THR A 56 -7.69 -2.28 -6.18
N ALA A 57 -8.10 -1.14 -5.65
CA ALA A 57 -8.78 -0.10 -6.40
C ALA A 57 -8.20 1.28 -6.09
N VAL A 58 -8.31 2.20 -7.06
CA VAL A 58 -7.99 3.61 -6.88
C VAL A 58 -9.20 4.43 -7.30
N PHE A 59 -9.60 5.35 -6.42
CA PHE A 59 -10.69 6.29 -6.62
C PHE A 59 -10.10 7.68 -6.81
N VAL A 60 -10.45 8.34 -7.92
CA VAL A 60 -10.00 9.71 -8.22
C VAL A 60 -11.22 10.57 -8.46
N LYS A 61 -11.34 11.71 -7.76
CA LYS A 61 -12.43 12.66 -8.02
C LYS A 61 -12.44 13.05 -9.49
N LYS A 62 -13.62 13.10 -10.11
CA LYS A 62 -13.80 13.35 -11.56
C LYS A 62 -13.21 14.67 -12.06
N MET A 63 -12.97 15.63 -11.16
CA MET A 63 -12.31 16.91 -11.46
C MET A 63 -10.80 16.77 -11.73
N PHE A 64 -10.16 15.68 -11.28
CA PHE A 64 -8.78 15.40 -11.63
C PHE A 64 -8.73 14.56 -12.91
N GLU A 65 -7.79 14.87 -13.78
CA GLU A 65 -7.66 14.24 -15.10
C GLU A 65 -6.35 13.44 -15.20
N PRO A 66 -6.40 12.11 -14.95
CA PRO A 66 -5.26 11.25 -15.25
C PRO A 66 -4.94 11.26 -16.75
N LYS A 67 -3.65 11.32 -17.07
CA LYS A 67 -3.13 11.16 -18.44
C LYS A 67 -3.04 9.70 -18.86
N LYS A 68 -2.68 8.83 -17.93
CA LYS A 68 -2.54 7.38 -18.18
C LYS A 68 -2.82 6.60 -16.90
N VAL A 69 -3.44 5.44 -17.04
CA VAL A 69 -3.55 4.45 -15.96
C VAL A 69 -2.89 3.16 -16.40
N SER A 70 -2.12 2.51 -15.53
CA SER A 70 -1.40 1.27 -15.80
C SER A 70 -1.52 0.30 -14.63
N PHE A 71 -1.40 -1.00 -14.91
CA PHE A 71 -1.69 -2.08 -13.96
C PHE A 71 -0.51 -3.05 -13.79
N ASN A 72 0.69 -2.58 -14.09
CA ASN A 72 1.95 -3.30 -13.98
C ASN A 72 3.10 -2.31 -13.77
N LEU A 73 4.16 -2.75 -13.09
CA LEU A 73 5.33 -1.89 -12.82
C LEU A 73 6.13 -1.57 -14.08
N ASP A 74 6.07 -2.43 -15.10
CA ASP A 74 6.92 -2.32 -16.29
C ASP A 74 6.47 -1.18 -17.23
N ARG A 75 5.25 -0.62 -17.06
CA ARG A 75 4.62 0.52 -17.78
C ARG A 75 4.54 0.41 -19.32
N THR A 76 5.13 -0.63 -19.89
CA THR A 76 5.37 -0.84 -21.32
C THR A 76 4.44 -1.89 -21.91
N SER A 77 3.99 -2.86 -21.10
CA SER A 77 2.99 -3.83 -21.53
C SER A 77 1.58 -3.29 -21.30
N SER A 78 0.68 -3.52 -22.26
CA SER A 78 -0.76 -3.39 -22.05
C SER A 78 -1.33 -4.46 -21.10
N LYS A 79 -0.48 -5.35 -20.59
CA LYS A 79 -0.88 -6.53 -19.85
C LYS A 79 -1.11 -6.18 -18.39
N HIS A 80 -2.32 -6.43 -17.92
CA HIS A 80 -2.65 -6.38 -16.51
C HIS A 80 -1.95 -7.52 -15.76
N GLU A 81 -1.40 -7.25 -14.57
CA GLU A 81 -0.81 -8.31 -13.73
C GLU A 81 -1.87 -9.23 -13.14
N SER A 82 -1.67 -10.54 -13.23
CA SER A 82 -2.65 -11.53 -12.74
C SER A 82 -2.85 -11.50 -11.23
N ASP A 83 -1.93 -10.92 -10.45
CA ASP A 83 -2.06 -10.82 -8.98
C ASP A 83 -2.84 -9.56 -8.53
N GLY A 84 -3.09 -8.60 -9.44
CA GLY A 84 -3.93 -7.43 -9.16
C GLY A 84 -3.37 -6.49 -8.08
N ARG A 85 -2.04 -6.34 -8.02
CA ARG A 85 -1.35 -5.66 -6.91
C ARG A 85 -0.86 -4.24 -7.22
N VAL A 86 -1.08 -3.73 -8.43
CA VAL A 86 -0.49 -2.47 -8.90
C VAL A 86 -1.53 -1.66 -9.64
N ILE A 87 -1.72 -0.41 -9.23
CA ILE A 87 -2.36 0.63 -10.04
C ILE A 87 -1.43 1.84 -10.06
N ILE A 88 -1.07 2.28 -11.25
CA ILE A 88 -0.32 3.51 -11.48
C ILE A 88 -1.28 4.50 -12.15
N VAL A 89 -1.51 5.65 -11.52
CA VAL A 89 -2.28 6.75 -12.09
C VAL A 89 -1.32 7.91 -12.35
N GLU A 90 -1.12 8.23 -13.62
CA GLU A 90 -0.22 9.30 -14.03
C GLU A 90 -1.01 10.59 -14.25
N PHE A 91 -0.67 11.64 -13.51
CA PHE A 91 -1.15 13.00 -13.72
C PHE A 91 -0.08 13.85 -14.43
N GLU A 92 -0.43 15.10 -14.74
CA GLU A 92 0.52 16.07 -15.31
C GLU A 92 1.75 16.25 -14.40
N SER A 93 1.50 16.59 -13.13
CA SER A 93 2.55 16.99 -12.18
C SER A 93 3.17 15.83 -11.39
N LEU A 94 2.46 14.71 -11.21
CA LEU A 94 2.93 13.58 -10.41
C LEU A 94 2.37 12.24 -10.86
N LEU A 95 2.96 11.17 -10.36
CA LEU A 95 2.46 9.79 -10.48
C LEU A 95 1.97 9.28 -9.11
N LEU A 96 0.81 8.65 -9.08
CA LEU A 96 0.32 7.90 -7.92
C LEU A 96 0.50 6.40 -8.20
N LEU A 97 1.39 5.76 -7.43
CA LEU A 97 1.60 4.32 -7.43
C LEU A 97 0.88 3.74 -6.20
N ASN A 98 -0.22 3.04 -6.41
CA ASN A 98 -0.87 2.28 -5.36
C ASN A 98 -0.50 0.80 -5.49
N THR A 99 0.00 0.20 -4.40
CA THR A 99 0.36 -1.21 -4.38
C THR A 99 -0.18 -1.95 -3.18
N TYR A 100 -0.44 -3.24 -3.37
CA TYR A 100 -0.59 -4.20 -2.28
C TYR A 100 0.53 -5.23 -2.38
N ALA A 101 1.62 -5.03 -1.63
CA ALA A 101 2.79 -5.90 -1.70
C ALA A 101 2.46 -7.32 -1.21
N PRO A 102 3.05 -8.37 -1.80
CA PRO A 102 2.84 -9.74 -1.32
C PRO A 102 3.42 -9.93 0.08
N ASN A 103 2.63 -10.45 1.01
CA ASN A 103 3.15 -10.89 2.30
C ASN A 103 4.06 -12.13 2.12
N ASN A 104 5.15 -12.18 2.88
CA ASN A 104 6.09 -13.31 2.89
C ASN A 104 5.46 -14.61 3.40
N GLY A 105 4.45 -14.52 4.28
CA GLY A 105 3.84 -15.67 4.93
C GLY A 105 4.83 -16.45 5.82
N TRP A 106 4.30 -17.48 6.48
CA TRP A 106 5.05 -18.26 7.48
C TRP A 106 5.56 -19.60 6.97
N LYS A 107 5.23 -19.97 5.74
CA LYS A 107 5.57 -21.25 5.16
C LYS A 107 6.24 -21.02 3.82
N GLU A 108 7.07 -21.97 3.48
CA GLU A 108 7.36 -22.32 2.10
C GLU A 108 6.09 -22.93 1.47
N GLU A 109 5.00 -22.15 1.34
CA GLU A 109 4.24 -22.31 0.10
C GLU A 109 5.28 -21.97 -0.96
N GLU A 110 5.79 -22.98 -1.65
CA GLU A 110 7.10 -23.19 -2.32
C GLU A 110 7.81 -21.98 -2.99
N ASN A 111 7.18 -20.81 -3.04
CA ASN A 111 7.65 -19.58 -3.65
C ASN A 111 7.35 -18.28 -2.86
N SER A 112 6.90 -18.32 -1.59
CA SER A 112 6.45 -17.11 -0.87
C SER A 112 7.54 -16.05 -0.69
N PHE A 113 8.69 -16.42 -0.09
CA PHE A 113 9.88 -15.57 0.03
C PHE A 113 10.44 -15.16 -1.33
N GLN A 114 10.48 -16.10 -2.29
CA GLN A 114 10.97 -15.82 -3.64
C GLN A 114 10.07 -14.81 -4.37
N ARG A 115 8.75 -14.93 -4.23
CA ARG A 115 7.75 -14.00 -4.78
C ARG A 115 7.94 -12.62 -4.20
N ARG A 116 8.13 -12.49 -2.88
CA ARG A 116 8.40 -11.19 -2.25
C ARG A 116 9.74 -10.60 -2.69
N ARG A 117 10.81 -11.39 -2.74
CA ARG A 117 12.12 -10.91 -3.23
C ARG A 117 12.05 -10.45 -4.69
N LYS A 118 11.31 -11.17 -5.55
CA LYS A 118 11.05 -10.77 -6.94
C LYS A 118 10.25 -9.47 -6.99
N TRP A 119 9.24 -9.32 -6.14
CA TRP A 119 8.47 -8.08 -6.02
C TRP A 119 9.35 -6.90 -5.61
N ASP A 120 10.14 -7.05 -4.54
CA ASP A 120 11.02 -6.00 -4.03
C ASP A 120 12.05 -5.58 -5.09
N LYS A 121 12.58 -6.54 -5.87
CA LYS A 121 13.47 -6.27 -7.00
C LYS A 121 12.78 -5.44 -8.09
N ARG A 122 11.55 -5.79 -8.48
CA ARG A 122 10.79 -5.03 -9.49
C ARG A 122 10.44 -3.63 -9.00
N MET A 123 10.10 -3.49 -7.72
CA MET A 123 9.89 -2.19 -7.09
C MET A 123 11.18 -1.36 -7.09
N PHE A 124 12.32 -1.97 -6.77
CA PHE A 124 13.62 -1.32 -6.87
C PHE A 124 13.89 -0.82 -8.30
N GLU A 125 13.71 -1.67 -9.31
CA GLU A 125 13.88 -1.30 -10.72
C GLU A 125 12.94 -0.15 -11.13
N PHE A 126 11.67 -0.19 -10.69
CA PHE A 126 10.71 0.87 -10.94
C PHE A 126 11.17 2.22 -10.38
N VAL A 127 11.59 2.27 -9.11
CA VAL A 127 11.98 3.55 -8.47
C VAL A 127 13.27 4.12 -9.06
N GLN A 128 14.11 3.30 -9.69
CA GLN A 128 15.30 3.75 -10.41
C GLN A 128 14.98 4.33 -11.80
N GLN A 129 13.85 3.95 -12.40
CA GLN A 129 13.47 4.35 -13.77
C GLN A 129 12.43 5.48 -13.82
N VAL A 130 11.78 5.78 -12.70
CA VAL A 130 10.72 6.80 -12.65
C VAL A 130 11.31 8.20 -12.48
N ASP A 131 11.21 9.02 -13.52
CA ASP A 131 11.73 10.40 -13.48
C ASP A 131 10.74 11.43 -12.93
N LYS A 132 9.44 11.14 -13.00
CA LYS A 132 8.35 12.03 -12.53
C LYS A 132 8.22 11.93 -11.00
N PRO A 133 8.02 13.05 -10.27
CA PRO A 133 7.70 12.98 -8.83
C PRO A 133 6.50 12.05 -8.60
N PHE A 134 6.59 11.19 -7.60
CA PHE A 134 5.54 10.22 -7.35
C PHE A 134 5.27 10.01 -5.87
N ILE A 135 4.06 9.52 -5.62
CA ILE A 135 3.57 9.06 -4.33
C ILE A 135 3.34 7.56 -4.48
N TRP A 136 3.98 6.77 -3.63
CA TRP A 136 3.79 5.32 -3.51
C TRP A 136 3.02 5.02 -2.23
N CYS A 137 1.83 4.43 -2.37
CA CYS A 137 0.96 4.14 -1.23
C CYS A 137 0.37 2.72 -1.26
N GLY A 138 -0.26 2.36 -0.14
CA GLY A 138 -0.96 1.10 0.09
C GLY A 138 -0.28 0.25 1.17
N ASP A 139 -0.74 -1.00 1.30
CA ASP A 139 -0.14 -1.99 2.19
C ASP A 139 1.16 -2.54 1.56
N LEU A 140 2.29 -2.15 2.13
CA LEU A 140 3.63 -2.54 1.68
C LEU A 140 4.14 -3.80 2.38
N ASN A 141 3.35 -4.37 3.31
CA ASN A 141 3.68 -5.58 4.06
C ASN A 141 5.11 -5.56 4.62
N VAL A 142 5.51 -4.43 5.21
CA VAL A 142 6.78 -4.27 5.90
C VAL A 142 6.68 -3.16 6.93
N SER A 143 7.13 -3.39 8.15
CA SER A 143 7.43 -2.36 9.15
C SER A 143 8.92 -2.10 9.10
N HIS A 144 9.32 -0.89 8.71
CA HIS A 144 10.71 -0.59 8.35
C HIS A 144 11.65 -0.64 9.55
N GLU A 145 11.27 0.02 10.64
CA GLU A 145 12.11 0.15 11.84
C GLU A 145 11.43 -0.42 13.08
N GLU A 146 12.19 -0.64 14.16
CA GLU A 146 11.64 -1.18 15.41
C GLU A 146 10.55 -0.30 16.04
N ILE A 147 10.61 1.01 15.75
CA ILE A 147 9.60 1.97 16.16
C ILE A 147 8.24 1.71 15.48
N ASP A 148 8.23 1.01 14.35
CA ASP A 148 7.05 0.73 13.52
C ASP A 148 6.27 -0.51 13.96
N VAL A 149 6.70 -1.15 15.04
CA VAL A 149 5.98 -2.27 15.64
C VAL A 149 5.77 -2.06 17.13
N SER A 150 4.65 -2.53 17.67
CA SER A 150 4.37 -2.33 19.10
C SER A 150 5.28 -3.17 20.00
N HIS A 151 5.72 -4.33 19.53
CA HIS A 151 6.54 -5.27 20.32
C HIS A 151 7.68 -5.85 19.47
N PRO A 152 8.81 -5.11 19.31
CA PRO A 152 9.90 -5.51 18.42
C PRO A 152 10.44 -6.90 18.74
N ASP A 153 10.71 -7.22 20.01
CA ASP A 153 11.22 -8.54 20.40
C ASP A 153 10.30 -9.69 19.97
N PHE A 154 8.99 -9.52 20.19
CA PHE A 154 8.00 -10.51 19.80
C PHE A 154 8.02 -10.74 18.29
N PHE A 155 8.00 -9.66 17.50
CA PHE A 155 7.96 -9.77 16.05
C PHE A 155 9.29 -10.29 15.48
N SER A 156 10.43 -9.90 16.03
CA SER A 156 11.74 -10.39 15.60
C SER A 156 11.96 -11.87 15.90
N SER A 157 11.35 -12.41 16.96
CA SER A 157 11.50 -13.82 17.34
C SER A 157 10.30 -14.70 17.01
N ALA A 158 9.25 -14.15 16.41
CA ALA A 158 8.00 -14.88 16.17
C ALA A 158 8.23 -16.10 15.26
N LYS A 159 7.54 -17.18 15.56
CA LYS A 159 7.54 -18.44 14.80
C LYS A 159 6.12 -18.98 14.69
N LEU A 160 5.80 -19.63 13.56
CA LEU A 160 4.57 -20.39 13.40
C LEU A 160 4.87 -21.87 13.51
N ASN A 161 4.30 -22.55 14.50
CA ASN A 161 4.41 -24.00 14.70
C ASN A 161 5.85 -24.53 14.70
N GLY A 162 6.79 -23.74 15.24
CA GLY A 162 8.21 -24.10 15.29
C GLY A 162 8.94 -24.04 13.94
N TYR A 163 8.31 -23.55 12.87
CA TYR A 163 8.97 -23.37 11.58
C TYR A 163 10.18 -22.43 11.70
N ILE A 164 11.26 -22.81 11.03
CA ILE A 164 12.49 -22.03 10.90
C ILE A 164 12.76 -21.90 9.41
N PRO A 165 12.80 -20.67 8.87
CA PRO A 165 13.10 -20.45 7.45
C PRO A 165 14.55 -20.84 7.14
N PRO A 166 14.87 -21.14 5.87
CA PRO A 166 16.20 -21.60 5.47
C PRO A 166 17.29 -20.54 5.73
N ASN A 167 16.96 -19.26 5.59
CA ASN A 167 17.89 -18.17 5.88
C ASN A 167 17.55 -17.49 7.21
N LYS A 168 18.56 -17.22 8.03
CA LYS A 168 18.40 -16.55 9.32
C LYS A 168 17.77 -15.15 9.21
N GLU A 169 18.03 -14.46 8.11
CA GLU A 169 17.48 -13.12 7.82
C GLU A 169 15.97 -13.11 7.54
N ASP A 170 15.38 -14.27 7.22
CA ASP A 170 13.95 -14.45 7.00
C ASP A 170 13.23 -14.88 8.31
N CYS A 171 13.97 -15.07 9.41
CA CYS A 171 13.38 -15.37 10.73
C CYS A 171 12.58 -14.19 11.28
N GLY A 172 11.51 -14.51 12.01
CA GLY A 172 10.62 -13.55 12.64
C GLY A 172 9.27 -13.46 11.92
N GLN A 173 8.49 -12.47 12.31
CA GLN A 173 7.19 -12.14 11.71
C GLN A 173 7.37 -11.69 10.26
N PRO A 174 6.65 -12.29 9.30
CA PRO A 174 6.51 -11.74 7.94
C PRO A 174 5.98 -10.31 7.98
N GLY A 175 6.67 -9.41 7.29
CA GLY A 175 6.50 -7.97 7.40
C GLY A 175 7.41 -7.30 8.43
N PHE A 176 8.24 -8.05 9.17
CA PHE A 176 9.25 -7.49 10.08
C PHE A 176 10.56 -8.28 10.10
N THR A 177 10.77 -9.17 9.11
CA THR A 177 12.03 -9.90 8.97
C THR A 177 13.17 -8.93 8.63
N LEU A 178 14.39 -9.27 9.05
CA LEU A 178 15.57 -8.44 8.74
C LEU A 178 15.73 -8.24 7.23
N ALA A 179 15.49 -9.29 6.45
CA ALA A 179 15.64 -9.25 5.00
C ALA A 179 14.62 -8.31 4.33
N GLU A 180 13.35 -8.31 4.76
CA GLU A 180 12.33 -7.37 4.25
C GLU A 180 12.68 -5.93 4.60
N ARG A 181 13.07 -5.67 5.86
CA ARG A 181 13.46 -4.34 6.34
C ARG A 181 14.62 -3.77 5.54
N GLN A 182 15.69 -4.57 5.34
CA GLN A 182 16.87 -4.14 4.59
C GLN A 182 16.56 -3.85 3.12
N ARG A 183 15.76 -4.70 2.45
CA ARG A 183 15.37 -4.45 1.06
C ARG A 183 14.50 -3.21 0.93
N PHE A 184 13.56 -3.02 1.84
CA PHE A 184 12.71 -1.83 1.86
C PHE A 184 13.54 -0.56 2.08
N GLY A 185 14.43 -0.55 3.09
CA GLY A 185 15.34 0.57 3.34
C GLY A 185 16.22 0.89 2.13
N ASN A 186 16.74 -0.14 1.44
CA ASN A 186 17.51 0.05 0.21
C ASN A 186 16.67 0.66 -0.93
N ILE A 187 15.42 0.24 -1.11
CA ILE A 187 14.51 0.85 -2.10
C ILE A 187 14.31 2.34 -1.77
N LEU A 188 14.06 2.68 -0.50
CA LEU A 188 13.86 4.07 -0.09
C LEU A 188 15.12 4.92 -0.32
N SER A 189 16.28 4.42 0.11
CA SER A 189 17.54 5.16 0.01
C SER A 189 17.97 5.38 -1.44
N GLN A 190 17.94 4.33 -2.28
CA GLN A 190 18.40 4.41 -3.67
C GLN A 190 17.39 5.16 -4.55
N GLY A 191 16.09 5.09 -4.23
CA GLY A 191 15.04 5.82 -4.93
C GLY A 191 14.89 7.29 -4.50
N LYS A 192 15.69 7.76 -3.51
CA LYS A 192 15.53 9.09 -2.88
C LYS A 192 14.08 9.33 -2.44
N LEU A 193 13.57 8.39 -1.64
CA LEU A 193 12.20 8.39 -1.18
C LEU A 193 12.12 8.70 0.31
N VAL A 194 11.03 9.35 0.68
CA VAL A 194 10.74 9.80 2.03
C VAL A 194 9.47 9.10 2.50
N ASP A 195 9.56 8.39 3.63
CA ASP A 195 8.39 7.93 4.38
C ASP A 195 7.71 9.16 5.00
N ALA A 196 6.53 9.53 4.48
CA ALA A 196 5.84 10.76 4.88
C ALA A 196 5.46 10.74 6.38
N TYR A 197 5.00 9.60 6.89
CA TYR A 197 4.62 9.46 8.30
C TYR A 197 5.83 9.67 9.20
N ARG A 198 6.95 8.97 8.94
CA ARG A 198 8.18 9.15 9.74
C ARG A 198 8.90 10.45 9.46
N HIS A 199 8.61 11.12 8.35
CA HIS A 199 9.09 12.47 8.13
C HIS A 199 8.48 13.44 9.15
N LEU A 200 7.18 13.33 9.41
CA LEU A 200 6.40 14.23 10.27
C LEU A 200 6.35 13.77 11.74
N HIS A 201 6.33 12.46 11.99
CA HIS A 201 6.19 11.84 13.31
C HIS A 201 7.45 11.02 13.66
N LYS A 202 8.42 11.68 14.30
CA LYS A 202 9.73 11.10 14.65
C LYS A 202 9.67 10.11 15.81
N GLU A 203 8.73 10.31 16.71
CA GLU A 203 8.61 9.55 17.94
C GLU A 203 7.64 8.38 17.79
N LYS A 204 7.74 7.44 18.74
CA LYS A 204 6.85 6.29 18.78
C LYS A 204 5.52 6.72 19.38
N ASP A 205 4.47 6.60 18.59
CA ASP A 205 3.11 6.79 19.07
C ASP A 205 2.48 5.41 19.31
N MET A 206 2.27 5.05 20.57
CA MET A 206 1.65 3.78 20.94
C MET A 206 0.14 3.75 20.72
N GLU A 207 -0.45 4.90 20.45
CA GLU A 207 -1.88 5.07 20.33
C GLU A 207 -2.30 5.13 18.85
N CYS A 208 -1.66 5.99 18.05
CA CYS A 208 -1.96 6.21 16.63
C CYS A 208 -0.83 5.78 15.67
N GLY A 209 0.23 5.12 16.14
CA GLY A 209 1.43 4.86 15.32
C GLY A 209 1.41 3.62 14.43
N PHE A 210 0.28 2.90 14.33
CA PHE A 210 0.21 1.60 13.66
C PHE A 210 -1.02 1.48 12.77
N SER A 211 -0.83 0.96 11.56
CA SER A 211 -1.89 0.84 10.56
C SER A 211 -2.58 -0.53 10.56
N TRP A 212 -1.94 -1.55 11.12
CA TRP A 212 -2.46 -2.91 11.27
C TRP A 212 -2.47 -3.34 12.73
N SER A 213 -3.51 -4.07 13.13
CA SER A 213 -3.58 -4.73 14.42
C SER A 213 -3.88 -6.22 14.31
N GLY A 214 -3.15 -6.99 15.09
CA GLY A 214 -3.42 -8.40 15.28
C GLY A 214 -4.76 -8.66 15.95
N ASN A 215 -5.22 -9.91 15.82
CA ASN A 215 -6.49 -10.35 16.37
C ASN A 215 -6.60 -9.98 17.87
N PRO A 216 -7.74 -9.42 18.33
CA PRO A 216 -7.93 -9.01 19.72
C PRO A 216 -7.87 -10.18 20.72
N ILE A 217 -7.88 -11.42 20.23
CA ILE A 217 -7.80 -12.64 21.03
C ILE A 217 -6.53 -13.43 20.67
N GLY A 218 -5.90 -14.02 21.68
CA GLY A 218 -4.76 -14.92 21.52
C GLY A 218 -3.41 -14.19 21.45
N LYS A 219 -2.41 -14.84 20.84
CA LYS A 219 -1.01 -14.41 20.91
C LYS A 219 -0.71 -13.04 20.28
N TYR A 220 -1.59 -12.57 19.40
CA TYR A 220 -1.46 -11.28 18.71
C TYR A 220 -2.25 -10.14 19.37
N ARG A 221 -2.92 -10.38 20.51
CA ARG A 221 -3.64 -9.33 21.22
C ARG A 221 -2.70 -8.17 21.58
N GLY A 222 -3.05 -6.96 21.14
CA GLY A 222 -2.25 -5.74 21.34
C GLY A 222 -0.98 -5.64 20.49
N LYS A 223 -0.71 -6.63 19.63
CA LYS A 223 0.42 -6.61 18.69
C LYS A 223 -0.01 -5.87 17.43
N ARG A 224 0.73 -4.82 17.08
CA ARG A 224 0.39 -3.85 16.05
C ARG A 224 1.62 -3.55 15.20
N MET A 225 1.40 -3.28 13.92
CA MET A 225 2.44 -3.02 12.93
C MET A 225 2.04 -1.82 12.07
N ARG A 226 3.00 -1.00 11.66
CA ARG A 226 2.81 0.02 10.62
C ARG A 226 3.29 -0.56 9.30
N ILE A 227 2.35 -0.94 8.43
CA ILE A 227 2.62 -1.59 7.14
C ILE A 227 1.96 -0.89 5.96
N ASP A 228 1.14 0.13 6.23
CA ASP A 228 0.51 0.98 5.23
C ASP A 228 1.21 2.33 5.17
N TYR A 229 1.56 2.78 3.97
CA TYR A 229 2.44 3.92 3.80
C TYR A 229 1.91 4.95 2.81
N PHE A 230 2.39 6.17 2.99
CA PHE A 230 2.67 7.08 1.89
C PHE A 230 4.18 7.32 1.84
N ILE A 231 4.81 6.78 0.81
CA ILE A 231 6.20 7.04 0.45
C ILE A 231 6.19 8.08 -0.67
N VAL A 232 6.90 9.19 -0.50
CA VAL A 232 6.94 10.27 -1.50
C VAL A 232 8.34 10.42 -2.07
N SER A 233 8.46 10.81 -3.34
CA SER A 233 9.76 11.27 -3.87
C SER A 233 10.28 12.44 -3.04
N GLU A 234 11.59 12.54 -2.85
CA GLU A 234 12.23 13.64 -2.12
C GLU A 234 11.81 15.03 -2.65
N ARG A 235 11.53 15.14 -3.95
CA ARG A 235 11.02 16.37 -4.59
C ARG A 235 9.65 16.85 -4.07
N LEU A 236 8.89 16.00 -3.38
CA LEU A 236 7.59 16.32 -2.78
C LEU A 236 7.69 16.53 -1.25
N LYS A 237 8.87 16.34 -0.66
CA LYS A 237 9.07 16.38 0.79
C LYS A 237 8.64 17.72 1.41
N ASP A 238 9.03 18.84 0.81
CA ASP A 238 8.72 20.18 1.33
C ASP A 238 7.24 20.56 1.17
N ARG A 239 6.45 19.71 0.48
CA ARG A 239 5.00 19.86 0.36
C ARG A 239 4.24 19.03 1.40
N LEU A 240 4.91 18.22 2.23
CA LEU A 240 4.24 17.42 3.26
C LEU A 240 3.61 18.33 4.31
N VAL A 241 2.27 18.26 4.44
CA VAL A 241 1.51 19.02 5.45
C VAL A 241 1.14 18.11 6.62
N SER A 242 0.51 16.97 6.34
CA SER A 242 0.14 15.98 7.34
C SER A 242 0.19 14.57 6.75
N CYS A 243 0.45 13.56 7.59
CA CYS A 243 0.35 12.16 7.23
C CYS A 243 -0.17 11.40 8.45
N GLU A 244 -1.47 11.12 8.50
CA GLU A 244 -2.13 10.64 9.70
C GLU A 244 -2.58 9.18 9.55
N ILE A 245 -2.45 8.42 10.63
CA ILE A 245 -2.99 7.07 10.76
C ILE A 245 -4.27 7.20 11.60
N HIS A 246 -5.39 6.71 11.09
CA HIS A 246 -6.72 6.95 11.66
C HIS A 246 -7.18 5.85 12.63
N GLY A 247 -6.31 4.88 12.93
CA GLY A 247 -6.56 3.82 13.90
C GLY A 247 -6.04 4.22 15.28
N HIS A 248 -6.81 3.93 16.32
CA HIS A 248 -6.52 4.36 17.69
C HIS A 248 -6.66 3.21 18.69
N GLY A 249 -5.67 3.13 19.59
CA GLY A 249 -5.70 2.26 20.77
C GLY A 249 -5.67 0.75 20.47
N ILE A 250 -5.86 -0.04 21.54
CA ILE A 250 -6.01 -1.51 21.44
C ILE A 250 -7.45 -1.94 21.11
N GLU A 251 -8.41 -1.05 21.29
CA GLU A 251 -9.84 -1.28 21.06
C GLU A 251 -10.25 -1.19 19.58
N LEU A 252 -9.28 -0.91 18.69
CA LEU A 252 -9.45 -0.88 17.22
C LEU A 252 -10.45 0.18 16.74
N GLU A 253 -10.46 1.34 17.40
CA GLU A 253 -11.19 2.51 16.91
C GLU A 253 -10.61 2.95 15.57
N GLY A 254 -11.45 3.25 14.58
CA GLY A 254 -11.02 3.69 13.24
C GLY A 254 -10.57 2.58 12.26
N PHE A 255 -10.74 1.30 12.61
CA PHE A 255 -10.41 0.17 11.72
C PHE A 255 -11.57 -0.25 10.81
N TYR A 256 -12.80 0.23 11.06
CA TYR A 256 -13.97 0.10 10.19
C TYR A 256 -14.26 -1.31 9.64
N GLY A 257 -14.02 -2.36 10.44
CA GLY A 257 -14.27 -3.76 10.07
C GLY A 257 -13.13 -4.44 9.30
N SER A 258 -12.00 -3.76 9.14
CA SER A 258 -10.72 -4.31 8.69
C SER A 258 -9.78 -4.52 9.88
N ASP A 259 -8.73 -5.32 9.71
CA ASP A 259 -7.59 -5.37 10.63
C ASP A 259 -6.54 -4.28 10.33
N HIS A 260 -6.76 -3.51 9.25
CA HIS A 260 -6.07 -2.27 8.94
C HIS A 260 -6.96 -1.03 9.13
N CYS A 261 -6.37 0.11 9.46
CA CYS A 261 -7.05 1.41 9.49
C CYS A 261 -6.61 2.30 8.32
N PRO A 262 -7.41 3.33 7.96
CA PRO A 262 -7.01 4.29 6.93
C PRO A 262 -5.74 5.06 7.31
N VAL A 263 -4.97 5.44 6.29
CA VAL A 263 -3.89 6.42 6.37
C VAL A 263 -4.22 7.55 5.40
N SER A 264 -3.99 8.81 5.79
CA SER A 264 -4.17 9.98 4.92
C SER A 264 -2.87 10.72 4.72
N LEU A 265 -2.69 11.31 3.55
CA LEU A 265 -1.61 12.24 3.23
C LEU A 265 -2.20 13.55 2.73
N GLU A 266 -1.74 14.66 3.28
CA GLU A 266 -2.02 16.01 2.77
C GLU A 266 -0.75 16.65 2.24
N LEU A 267 -0.82 17.16 1.01
CA LEU A 267 0.24 17.96 0.41
C LEU A 267 -0.21 19.40 0.25
N SER A 268 0.69 20.34 0.48
CA SER A 268 0.48 21.75 0.17
C SER A 268 0.28 21.92 -1.33
N LYS A 269 -0.39 23.01 -1.72
CA LYS A 269 -0.35 23.49 -3.11
C LYS A 269 1.10 23.85 -3.47
N ASP A 270 1.44 23.76 -4.75
CA ASP A 270 2.76 24.22 -5.20
C ASP A 270 2.97 25.68 -4.79
N ALA A 271 4.11 25.97 -4.16
CA ALA A 271 4.53 27.33 -3.85
C ALA A 271 5.00 28.01 -5.14
N ALA A 272 4.04 28.41 -5.98
CA ALA A 272 4.23 29.54 -6.86
C ALA A 272 3.61 30.75 -6.13
N GLU A 273 4.45 31.75 -5.84
CA GLU A 273 4.19 32.99 -5.10
C GLU A 273 4.58 32.97 -3.60
N ALA A 274 5.89 32.97 -3.36
CA ALA A 274 6.38 33.81 -2.27
C ALA A 274 6.04 35.27 -2.61
N PRO A 275 5.38 36.05 -1.72
CA PRO A 275 5.16 37.46 -1.97
C PRO A 275 6.53 38.14 -2.05
N GLY A 276 6.74 38.88 -3.14
CA GLY A 276 8.00 39.52 -3.47
C GLY A 276 8.56 40.31 -2.30
N SER A 277 9.88 40.20 -2.15
CA SER A 277 10.70 41.21 -1.50
C SER A 277 10.31 42.59 -2.04
N GLN A 278 9.53 43.34 -1.25
CA GLN A 278 9.37 44.76 -1.47
C GLN A 278 10.74 45.40 -1.31
N ASN A 279 11.25 45.94 -2.42
CA ASN A 279 12.37 46.85 -2.43
C ASN A 279 12.08 48.02 -1.49
N SER A 280 12.86 48.15 -0.43
CA SER A 280 13.00 49.40 0.30
C SER A 280 13.97 50.29 -0.46
N SER A 281 13.42 51.20 -1.28
CA SER A 281 14.03 52.50 -1.55
C SER A 281 14.03 53.38 -0.30
#